data_AF-A0A1F3XX27-F1
#
_entry.id   AF-A0A1F3XX27-F1
#
_cell.length_a   1.000
_cell.length_b   1.000
_cell.length_c   1.000
_cell.angle_alpha   90.00
_cell.angle_beta   90.00
_cell.angle_gamma   90.00
#
_symmetry.space_group_name_H-M   'P 1'
#
loop_
_entity.id
_entity.type
_entity.pdbx_description
1 polymer ?
#
loop_
_entity_poly.entity_id
_entity_poly.type
_entity_poly.pdbx_seq_one_letter_code
_entity_poly.pdbx_strand_id
1 'polypeptide(L)'
;MRITKKEVMPFIAAGMIWAGVSVVLIASRSGTRTESIAWFAGIWLAALLDLFSIAMALSGAIELVAGRQIGQKSIAATKLMLWGAIKLVCLALLGFIVWKGRSIPVTGLLLGLATLFIVPVTGGLWWLHREKGDAGST
;
A
#
# COMPACT_ATOMS: atom_id res chain seq x y z
N MET A 1 10.24 -15.30 -6.69
CA MET A 1 11.07 -14.52 -5.74
C MET A 1 10.36 -14.54 -4.39
N ARG A 2 10.99 -15.03 -3.31
CA ARG A 2 10.31 -15.22 -2.02
C ARG A 2 10.46 -13.92 -1.21
N ILE A 3 9.42 -13.10 -1.14
CA ILE A 3 9.43 -11.85 -0.36
C ILE A 3 9.79 -12.19 1.09
N THR A 4 10.90 -11.67 1.59
CA THR A 4 11.35 -12.01 2.95
C THR A 4 10.69 -11.08 3.98
N LYS A 5 10.46 -11.59 5.21
CA LYS A 5 9.92 -10.76 6.30
C LYS A 5 10.75 -9.48 6.53
N LYS A 6 12.06 -9.53 6.25
CA LYS A 6 12.98 -8.39 6.37
C LYS A 6 12.73 -7.30 5.32
N GLU A 7 12.35 -7.67 4.10
CA GLU A 7 12.02 -6.72 3.02
C GLU A 7 10.68 -6.01 3.24
N VAL A 8 9.72 -6.67 3.88
CA VAL A 8 8.37 -6.13 4.10
C VAL A 8 8.27 -5.27 5.35
N MET A 9 9.11 -5.55 6.36
CA MET A 9 9.08 -4.86 7.65
C MET A 9 9.13 -3.32 7.55
N PRO A 10 9.97 -2.70 6.70
CA PRO A 10 10.02 -1.24 6.56
C PRO A 10 8.69 -0.66 6.07
N PHE A 11 7.99 -1.35 5.16
CA PHE A 11 6.70 -0.92 4.63
C PHE A 11 5.57 -1.09 5.64
N ILE A 12 5.58 -2.18 6.41
CA ILE A 12 4.63 -2.37 7.53
C ILE A 12 4.83 -1.27 8.57
N ALA A 13 6.08 -1.02 8.98
CA ALA A 13 6.41 0.01 9.95
C ALA A 13 6.01 1.41 9.43
N ALA A 14 6.31 1.73 8.17
CA ALA A 14 5.86 2.96 7.51
C ALA A 14 4.33 3.10 7.52
N GLY A 15 3.59 2.03 7.19
CA GLY A 15 2.13 2.02 7.23
C GLY A 15 1.55 2.29 8.62
N MET A 16 2.14 1.68 9.65
CA MET A 16 1.70 1.85 11.04
C MET A 16 2.07 3.23 11.61
N ILE A 17 3.27 3.73 11.31
CA ILE A 17 3.70 5.08 11.68
C ILE A 17 2.79 6.11 11.01
N TRP A 18 2.51 5.95 9.72
CA TRP A 18 1.59 6.84 9.00
C TRP A 18 0.18 6.81 9.57
N ALA A 19 -0.32 5.63 9.97
CA ALA A 19 -1.61 5.50 10.65
C ALA A 19 -1.65 6.28 11.97
N GLY A 20 -0.63 6.13 12.81
CA GLY A 20 -0.52 6.86 14.07
C GLY A 20 -0.47 8.37 13.87
N VAL A 21 0.40 8.85 12.98
CA VAL A 21 0.52 10.27 12.63
C VAL A 21 -0.82 10.83 12.12
N SER A 22 -1.48 10.10 11.22
CA SER A 22 -2.76 10.53 10.64
C SER A 22 -3.86 10.61 11.70
N VAL A 23 -3.94 9.65 12.62
CA VAL A 23 -4.92 9.68 13.72
C VAL A 23 -4.67 10.89 14.64
N VAL A 24 -3.41 11.18 14.99
CA VAL A 24 -3.05 12.37 15.78
C VAL A 24 -3.45 13.65 15.06
N LEU A 25 -3.17 13.76 13.75
CA LEU A 25 -3.54 14.93 12.95
C LEU A 25 -5.05 15.12 12.87
N ILE A 26 -5.83 14.04 12.69
CA ILE A 26 -7.29 14.10 12.69
C ILE A 26 -7.81 14.49 14.08
N ALA A 27 -7.25 13.91 15.14
CA ALA A 27 -7.63 14.22 16.52
C ALA A 27 -7.31 15.67 16.91
N SER A 28 -6.29 16.28 16.30
CA SER A 28 -5.93 17.68 16.58
C SER A 28 -6.93 18.69 16.01
N ARG A 29 -7.78 18.31 15.04
CA ARG A 29 -8.83 19.19 14.49
C ARG A 29 -10.16 19.06 15.25
N SER A 30 -10.83 20.19 15.49
CA SER A 30 -12.14 20.27 16.15
C SER A 30 -13.27 20.14 15.11
N GLY A 31 -14.25 19.24 15.35
CA GLY A 31 -15.52 19.23 14.62
C GLY A 31 -16.06 17.84 14.27
N THR A 32 -15.25 16.97 13.67
CA THR A 32 -15.71 15.68 13.08
C THR A 32 -14.70 14.54 13.23
N ARG A 33 -14.13 14.38 14.45
CA ARG A 33 -13.03 13.44 14.71
C ARG A 33 -13.36 11.99 14.40
N THR A 34 -14.48 11.47 14.93
CA THR A 34 -14.82 10.04 14.82
C THR A 34 -15.13 9.63 13.38
N GLU A 35 -15.90 10.46 12.67
CA GLU A 35 -16.23 10.23 11.26
C GLU A 35 -15.00 10.32 10.37
N SER A 36 -14.12 11.30 10.61
CA SER A 36 -12.86 11.44 9.88
C SER A 36 -11.92 10.25 10.10
N ILE A 37 -11.85 9.71 11.32
CA ILE A 37 -11.06 8.52 11.64
C ILE A 37 -11.64 7.28 10.95
N ALA A 38 -12.96 7.11 10.93
CA ALA A 38 -13.61 5.98 10.27
C ALA A 38 -13.35 5.99 8.74
N TRP A 39 -13.50 7.15 8.10
CA TRP A 39 -13.16 7.32 6.69
C TRP A 39 -11.68 7.10 6.41
N PHE A 40 -10.81 7.68 7.25
CA PHE A 40 -9.38 7.44 7.18
C PHE A 40 -9.06 5.95 7.24
N ALA A 41 -9.58 5.22 8.23
CA ALA A 41 -9.30 3.79 8.40
C ALA A 41 -9.74 2.96 7.20
N GLY A 42 -10.94 3.24 6.64
CA GLY A 42 -11.43 2.56 5.46
C GLY A 42 -10.56 2.82 4.22
N ILE A 43 -10.18 4.07 3.99
CA ILE A 43 -9.35 4.46 2.84
C ILE A 43 -7.91 3.97 3.01
N TRP A 44 -7.37 4.02 4.23
CA TRP A 44 -6.06 3.49 4.58
C TRP A 44 -5.98 1.99 4.34
N LEU A 45 -6.98 1.20 4.77
CA LEU A 45 -7.04 -0.24 4.48
C LEU A 45 -7.14 -0.51 2.97
N ALA A 46 -8.00 0.24 2.25
CA ALA A 46 -8.12 0.12 0.80
C ALA A 46 -6.79 0.45 0.11
N ALA A 47 -6.07 1.47 0.56
CA ALA A 47 -4.76 1.87 0.05
C ALA A 47 -3.67 0.82 0.35
N LEU A 48 -3.68 0.20 1.53
CA LEU A 48 -2.75 -0.89 1.83
C LEU A 48 -3.02 -2.13 0.98
N LEU A 49 -4.29 -2.48 0.77
CA LEU A 49 -4.67 -3.59 -0.12
C LEU A 49 -4.28 -3.28 -1.58
N ASP A 50 -4.45 -2.03 -2.00
CA ASP A 50 -4.02 -1.54 -3.30
C ASP A 50 -2.50 -1.68 -3.49
N LEU A 51 -1.71 -1.24 -2.51
CA LEU A 51 -0.24 -1.39 -2.52
C LEU A 51 0.21 -2.85 -2.49
N PHE A 52 -0.49 -3.70 -1.72
CA PHE A 52 -0.20 -5.12 -1.66
C PHE A 52 -0.52 -5.82 -2.99
N SER A 53 -1.67 -5.51 -3.57
CA SER A 53 -2.11 -6.10 -4.84
C SER A 53 -1.17 -5.72 -6.00
N ILE A 54 -0.72 -4.47 -6.07
CA ILE A 54 0.27 -4.09 -7.11
C ILE A 54 1.62 -4.77 -6.89
N ALA A 55 2.08 -4.92 -5.65
CA ALA A 55 3.33 -5.64 -5.36
C ALA A 55 3.26 -7.12 -5.77
N MET A 56 2.13 -7.77 -5.50
CA MET A 56 1.89 -9.16 -5.89
C MET A 56 1.72 -9.33 -7.41
N ALA A 57 1.04 -8.39 -8.06
CA ALA A 57 0.93 -8.34 -9.52
C ALA A 57 2.29 -8.16 -10.17
N LEU A 58 3.11 -7.21 -9.70
CA LEU A 58 4.48 -7.00 -10.18
C LEU A 58 5.36 -8.23 -9.95
N SER A 59 5.26 -8.88 -8.79
CA SER A 59 5.94 -10.14 -8.54
C SER A 59 5.55 -11.23 -9.54
N GLY A 60 4.26 -11.35 -9.87
CA GLY A 60 3.77 -12.24 -10.93
C GLY A 60 4.28 -11.86 -12.32
N ALA A 61 4.33 -10.57 -12.66
CA ALA A 61 4.88 -10.09 -13.93
C ALA A 61 6.38 -10.40 -14.07
N ILE A 62 7.16 -10.19 -13.01
CA ILE A 62 8.59 -10.52 -12.99
C ILE A 62 8.78 -12.04 -13.14
N GLU A 63 8.00 -12.85 -12.43
CA GLU A 63 8.04 -14.31 -12.55
C GLU A 63 7.64 -14.80 -13.95
N LEU A 64 6.71 -14.12 -14.61
CA LEU A 64 6.29 -14.41 -15.98
C LEU A 64 7.40 -14.13 -16.99
N VAL A 65 8.10 -13.01 -16.82
CA VAL A 65 9.23 -12.61 -17.68
C VAL A 65 10.46 -13.48 -17.43
N ALA A 66 10.73 -13.83 -16.17
CA ALA A 66 11.91 -14.62 -15.78
C ALA A 66 11.72 -16.15 -15.93
N GLY A 67 10.47 -16.64 -16.02
CA GLY A 67 10.16 -18.07 -16.00
C GLY A 67 10.70 -18.83 -17.21
N ARG A 68 11.56 -19.82 -16.97
CA ARG A 68 12.14 -20.71 -18.01
C ARG A 68 11.27 -21.93 -18.37
N GLN A 69 10.26 -22.28 -17.55
CA GLN A 69 9.39 -23.45 -17.76
C GLN A 69 7.91 -23.08 -17.88
N ILE A 70 7.17 -23.82 -18.74
CA ILE A 70 5.77 -23.57 -19.07
C ILE A 70 4.85 -23.61 -17.84
N GLY A 71 5.06 -24.55 -16.91
CA GLY A 71 4.27 -24.67 -15.68
C GLY A 71 4.47 -23.52 -14.68
N GLN A 72 5.63 -22.84 -14.71
CA GLN A 72 5.85 -21.65 -13.89
C GLN A 72 5.23 -20.39 -14.51
N LYS A 73 5.17 -20.33 -15.85
CA LYS A 73 4.54 -19.21 -16.57
C LYS A 73 3.03 -19.17 -16.35
N SER A 74 2.35 -20.31 -16.33
CA SER A 74 0.90 -20.34 -16.07
C SER A 74 0.55 -19.85 -14.66
N ILE A 75 1.29 -20.30 -13.65
CA ILE A 75 1.10 -19.85 -12.26
C ILE A 75 1.38 -18.35 -12.11
N ALA A 76 2.45 -17.86 -12.73
CA ALA A 76 2.80 -16.44 -12.74
C ALA A 76 1.73 -15.59 -13.45
N ALA A 77 1.18 -16.07 -14.57
CA ALA A 77 0.11 -15.40 -15.30
C ALA A 77 -1.18 -15.33 -14.47
N THR A 78 -1.58 -16.42 -13.80
CA THR A 78 -2.75 -16.42 -12.91
C THR A 78 -2.56 -15.45 -11.75
N LYS A 79 -1.38 -15.43 -11.13
CA LYS A 79 -1.03 -14.50 -10.07
C LYS A 79 -1.12 -13.04 -10.55
N LEU A 80 -0.55 -12.74 -11.72
CA LEU A 80 -0.63 -11.41 -12.32
C LEU A 80 -2.08 -10.99 -12.59
N MET A 81 -2.88 -11.86 -13.22
CA MET A 81 -4.28 -11.57 -13.54
C MET A 81 -5.13 -11.37 -12.28
N LEU A 82 -5.01 -12.25 -11.29
CA LEU A 82 -5.79 -12.19 -10.05
C LEU A 82 -5.46 -10.92 -9.26
N TRP A 83 -4.18 -10.67 -9.00
CA TRP A 83 -3.76 -9.49 -8.23
C TRP A 83 -3.94 -8.19 -9.01
N GLY A 84 -3.80 -8.23 -10.34
CA GLY A 84 -4.14 -7.12 -11.23
C GLY A 84 -5.64 -6.79 -11.19
N ALA A 85 -6.52 -7.79 -11.16
CA ALA A 85 -7.96 -7.57 -11.01
C ALA A 85 -8.30 -6.97 -9.64
N ILE A 86 -7.70 -7.48 -8.56
CA ILE A 86 -7.87 -6.92 -7.21
C ILE A 86 -7.45 -5.44 -7.17
N LYS A 87 -6.32 -5.10 -7.80
CA LYS A 87 -5.83 -3.71 -7.94
C LYS A 87 -6.85 -2.82 -8.66
N LEU A 88 -7.47 -3.31 -9.75
CA LEU A 88 -8.52 -2.57 -10.45
C LEU A 88 -9.77 -2.36 -9.58
N VAL A 89 -10.16 -3.35 -8.78
CA VAL A 89 -11.26 -3.22 -7.81
C VAL A 89 -10.92 -2.17 -6.74
N CYS A 90 -9.69 -2.18 -6.20
CA CYS A 90 -9.23 -1.15 -5.26
C CYS A 90 -9.29 0.25 -5.88
N LEU A 91 -8.83 0.40 -7.12
CA LEU A 91 -8.88 1.67 -7.84
C LEU A 91 -10.32 2.13 -8.09
N ALA A 92 -11.22 1.22 -8.47
CA ALA A 92 -12.63 1.51 -8.67
C ALA A 92 -13.31 1.94 -7.36
N LEU A 93 -13.00 1.28 -6.24
CA LEU A 93 -13.51 1.65 -4.91
C LEU A 93 -13.02 3.04 -4.51
N LEU A 94 -11.72 3.32 -4.62
CA LEU A 94 -11.15 4.63 -4.30
C LEU A 94 -11.71 5.73 -5.21
N GLY A 95 -11.83 5.46 -6.52
CA GLY A 95 -12.44 6.37 -7.48
C GLY A 95 -13.91 6.65 -7.18
N PHE A 96 -14.68 5.63 -6.78
CA PHE A 96 -16.07 5.79 -6.36
C PHE A 96 -16.21 6.63 -5.10
N ILE A 97 -15.36 6.41 -4.09
CA ILE A 97 -15.31 7.19 -2.85
C ILE A 97 -15.06 8.67 -3.17
N VAL A 98 -14.07 8.97 -4.02
CA VAL A 98 -13.75 10.34 -4.44
C VAL A 98 -14.91 10.96 -5.26
N TRP A 99 -15.54 10.19 -6.14
CA TRP A 99 -16.60 10.68 -7.02
C TRP A 99 -17.91 11.00 -6.28
N LYS A 100 -18.33 10.14 -5.35
CA LYS A 100 -19.57 10.32 -4.57
C LYS A 100 -19.38 11.19 -3.34
N GLY A 101 -18.15 11.53 -2.98
CA GLY A 101 -17.75 12.07 -1.69
C GLY A 101 -18.10 13.54 -1.41
N ARG A 102 -19.32 14.00 -1.69
CA ARG A 102 -19.77 15.36 -1.34
C ARG A 102 -19.87 15.61 0.17
N SER A 103 -19.91 14.54 0.98
CA SER A 103 -20.06 14.58 2.44
C SER A 103 -18.90 13.92 3.19
N ILE A 104 -17.77 13.63 2.53
CA ILE A 104 -16.63 12.97 3.17
C ILE A 104 -15.77 14.01 3.90
N PRO A 105 -15.35 13.77 5.15
CA PRO A 105 -14.39 14.62 5.84
C PRO A 105 -13.07 14.67 5.05
N VAL A 106 -12.77 15.83 4.48
CA VAL A 106 -11.61 16.04 3.59
C VAL A 106 -10.30 15.61 4.23
N THR A 107 -10.13 15.85 5.54
CA THR A 107 -8.93 15.46 6.28
C THR A 107 -8.71 13.95 6.29
N GLY A 108 -9.77 13.16 6.56
CA GLY A 108 -9.67 11.69 6.59
C GLY A 108 -9.43 11.10 5.20
N LEU A 109 -10.07 11.69 4.18
CA LEU A 109 -9.88 11.32 2.77
C LEU A 109 -8.43 11.55 2.31
N LEU A 110 -7.89 12.75 2.54
CA LEU A 110 -6.55 13.12 2.10
C LEU A 110 -5.47 12.28 2.79
N LEU A 111 -5.57 12.10 4.11
CA LEU A 111 -4.60 11.30 4.86
C LEU A 111 -4.66 9.81 4.47
N GLY A 112 -5.87 9.31 4.19
CA GLY A 112 -6.08 7.95 3.70
C GLY A 112 -5.43 7.75 2.33
N LEU A 113 -5.70 8.64 1.36
CA LEU A 113 -5.11 8.57 0.02
C LEU A 113 -3.60 8.79 0.01
N ALA A 114 -3.08 9.65 0.90
CA ALA A 114 -1.65 9.89 1.05
C ALA A 114 -0.88 8.60 1.42
N THR A 115 -1.55 7.59 1.99
CA THR A 115 -0.97 6.26 2.25
C THR A 115 -0.37 5.63 0.98
N LEU A 116 -0.99 5.83 -0.19
CA LEU A 116 -0.52 5.31 -1.48
C LEU A 116 0.86 5.85 -1.89
N PHE A 117 1.25 7.02 -1.36
CA PHE A 117 2.52 7.66 -1.66
C PHE A 117 3.50 7.57 -0.50
N ILE A 118 3.04 7.85 0.72
CA ILE A 118 3.91 7.95 1.88
C ILE A 118 4.46 6.58 2.27
N VAL A 119 3.65 5.53 2.24
CA VAL A 119 4.10 4.19 2.66
C VAL A 119 5.18 3.63 1.72
N PRO A 120 5.02 3.67 0.39
CA PRO A 120 6.08 3.22 -0.52
C PRO A 120 7.36 4.06 -0.43
N VAL A 121 7.22 5.39 -0.33
CA VAL A 121 8.39 6.29 -0.27
C VAL A 121 9.17 6.09 1.03
N THR A 122 8.50 6.17 2.17
CA THR A 122 9.17 6.04 3.48
C THR A 122 9.68 4.62 3.72
N GLY A 123 8.90 3.60 3.36
CA GLY A 123 9.33 2.19 3.41
C GLY A 123 10.52 1.92 2.50
N GLY A 124 10.52 2.46 1.28
CA GLY A 124 11.62 2.33 0.32
C GLY A 124 12.89 3.05 0.77
N LEU A 125 12.79 4.27 1.30
CA LEU A 125 13.93 5.01 1.84
C LEU A 125 14.56 4.29 3.04
N TRP A 126 13.72 3.76 3.94
CA TRP A 126 14.20 2.98 5.08
C TRP A 126 14.89 1.69 4.63
N TRP A 127 14.27 0.94 3.71
CA TRP A 127 14.87 -0.26 3.14
C TRP A 127 16.24 0.04 2.51
N LEU A 128 16.35 1.09 1.69
CA LEU A 128 17.60 1.53 1.06
C LEU A 128 18.69 1.89 2.08
N HIS A 129 18.33 2.58 3.16
CA HIS A 129 19.28 2.97 4.20
C HIS A 129 19.82 1.75 4.96
N ARG A 130 18.95 0.76 5.20
CA ARG A 130 19.33 -0.50 5.86
C ARG A 130 20.33 -1.29 5.03
N GLU A 131 20.09 -1.43 3.72
CA GLU A 131 21.04 -2.14 2.84
C GLU A 131 22.42 -1.48 2.82
N LYS A 132 22.49 -0.15 2.83
CA LYS A 132 23.76 0.59 2.92
C LYS A 132 24.50 0.35 4.24
N GLY A 133 23.76 0.25 5.35
CA GLY A 133 24.33 -0.06 6.67
C GLY A 133 24.90 -1.48 6.75
N ASP A 134 24.19 -2.46 6.20
CA ASP A 134 24.65 -3.86 6.17
C ASP A 134 25.90 -4.01 5.28
N ALA A 135 25.98 -3.32 4.14
CA ALA A 135 27.12 -3.35 3.22
C ALA A 135 28.40 -2.64 3.73
N GLY A 136 28.29 -1.75 4.72
CA GLY A 136 29.44 -1.07 5.34
C GLY A 136 30.03 -1.81 6.54
N SER A 137 29.50 -2.99 6.88
CA SER A 137 29.88 -3.78 8.06
C SER A 137 30.66 -5.08 7.74
N THR A 138 31.04 -5.25 6.47
CA THR A 138 31.89 -6.34 5.95
C THR A 138 33.26 -5.80 5.57
#